data_AF-A0A944X2Z6-F1
#
_entry.id   AF-A0A944X2Z6-F1
#
_cell.length_a   1.000
_cell.length_b   1.000
_cell.length_c   1.000
_cell.angle_alpha   90.00
_cell.angle_beta   90.00
_cell.angle_gamma   90.00
#
_symmetry.space_group_name_H-M   'P 1'
#
loop_
_entity.id
_entity.type
_entity.pdbx_description
1 polymer ?
#
loop_
_entity_poly.entity_id
_entity_poly.type
_entity_poly.pdbx_seq_one_letter_code
_entity_poly.pdbx_strand_id
1 'polypeptide(L)'
;METIKIRIEKLFERLGHFLYRYWAITLIVMFSLIGVMLSQLWPVVDTSSEGMLYKNDPGRIIYDKFRDQFGNSGIIVVGIEAPDIFAPIFLNKLKLLHEELENKVPFVRDVTSLINAR
;
A
#
# COMPACT_ATOMS: atom_id res chain seq x y z
N MET A 1 -18.76 -32.33 -33.54
CA MET A 1 -18.62 -31.06 -32.77
C MET A 1 -19.98 -30.51 -32.31
N GLU A 2 -21.05 -30.57 -33.11
CA GLU A 2 -22.38 -30.07 -32.71
C GLU A 2 -22.97 -30.71 -31.45
N THR A 3 -22.71 -32.00 -31.22
CA THR A 3 -23.25 -32.74 -30.07
C THR A 3 -22.73 -32.25 -28.72
N ILE A 4 -21.50 -31.75 -28.65
CA ILE A 4 -20.93 -31.18 -27.42
C ILE A 4 -21.55 -29.81 -27.13
N LYS A 5 -21.70 -28.97 -28.17
CA LYS A 5 -22.34 -27.66 -28.06
C LYS A 5 -23.75 -27.78 -27.50
N ILE A 6 -24.58 -28.65 -28.08
CA ILE A 6 -25.97 -28.87 -27.64
C ILE A 6 -26.02 -29.40 -26.19
N ARG A 7 -25.04 -30.22 -25.79
CA ARG A 7 -24.97 -30.75 -24.42
C ARG A 7 -24.62 -29.67 -23.41
N ILE A 8 -23.74 -28.73 -23.77
CA ILE A 8 -23.40 -27.55 -22.97
C ILE A 8 -24.60 -26.59 -22.88
N GLU A 9 -25.29 -26.33 -23.99
CA GLU A 9 -26.49 -25.48 -24.01
C GLU A 9 -27.58 -25.99 -23.05
N LYS A 10 -27.90 -27.29 -23.12
CA LYS A 10 -28.87 -27.92 -22.21
C LYS A 10 -28.41 -27.90 -20.75
N LEU A 11 -27.10 -27.93 -20.50
CA LEU A 11 -26.55 -27.81 -19.15
C LEU A 11 -26.77 -26.39 -18.61
N PHE A 12 -26.44 -25.36 -19.39
CA PHE A 12 -26.65 -23.96 -19.02
C PHE A 12 -28.12 -23.62 -18.85
N GLU A 13 -29.00 -24.12 -19.71
CA GLU A 13 -30.45 -23.97 -19.59
C GLU A 13 -30.96 -24.56 -18.26
N ARG A 14 -30.56 -25.81 -17.96
CA ARG A 14 -30.94 -26.47 -16.71
C ARG A 14 -30.39 -25.76 -15.48
N LEU A 15 -29.15 -25.25 -15.57
CA LEU A 15 -28.53 -24.46 -14.51
C LEU A 15 -29.30 -23.16 -14.28
N GLY A 16 -29.66 -22.43 -15.36
CA GLY A 16 -30.42 -21.19 -15.27
C GLY A 16 -31.80 -21.39 -14.61
N HIS A 17 -32.54 -22.43 -15.03
CA HIS A 17 -33.82 -22.78 -14.39
C HIS A 17 -33.65 -23.16 -12.92
N PHE A 18 -32.58 -23.88 -12.57
CA PHE A 18 -32.29 -24.23 -11.18
C PHE A 18 -31.98 -22.99 -10.32
N LEU A 19 -31.13 -22.10 -10.82
CA LEU A 19 -30.75 -20.86 -10.14
C LEU A 19 -31.96 -19.94 -9.92
N TYR A 20 -32.85 -19.83 -10.92
CA TYR A 20 -34.07 -19.02 -10.82
C TYR A 20 -35.11 -19.65 -9.88
N ARG A 21 -35.29 -20.97 -9.94
CA ARG A 21 -36.23 -21.70 -9.05
C ARG A 21 -35.85 -21.55 -7.57
N TYR A 22 -34.56 -21.51 -7.26
CA TYR A 22 -34.02 -21.35 -5.91
C TYR A 22 -33.32 -20.00 -5.70
N TRP A 23 -33.88 -18.92 -6.27
CA TRP A 23 -33.24 -17.59 -6.30
C TRP A 23 -32.72 -17.09 -4.94
N ALA A 24 -33.47 -17.32 -3.85
CA ALA A 24 -33.05 -16.87 -2.51
C ALA A 24 -31.80 -17.63 -2.02
N ILE A 25 -31.75 -18.94 -2.24
CA ILE A 25 -30.58 -19.77 -1.90
C ILE A 25 -29.40 -19.39 -2.78
N THR A 26 -29.63 -19.18 -4.08
CA THR A 26 -28.62 -18.71 -5.04
C THR A 26 -27.98 -17.40 -4.56
N LEU A 27 -28.80 -16.42 -4.13
CA LEU A 27 -28.30 -15.15 -3.60
C LEU A 27 -27.49 -15.35 -2.32
N ILE A 28 -27.98 -16.15 -1.37
CA ILE A 28 -27.25 -16.44 -0.12
C ILE A 28 -25.88 -17.08 -0.42
N VAL A 29 -25.83 -18.05 -1.33
CA VAL A 29 -24.58 -18.71 -1.74
C VAL A 29 -23.64 -17.73 -2.42
N MET A 30 -24.14 -16.87 -3.32
CA MET A 30 -23.32 -15.83 -3.95
C MET A 30 -22.75 -14.84 -2.93
N PHE A 31 -23.58 -14.32 -2.03
CA PHE A 31 -23.12 -13.40 -0.99
C PHE A 31 -22.13 -14.06 -0.03
N SER A 32 -22.34 -15.33 0.30
CA SER A 32 -21.39 -16.11 1.11
C SER A 32 -20.05 -16.28 0.39
N LEU A 33 -20.06 -16.64 -0.90
CA LEU A 33 -18.84 -16.76 -1.71
C LEU A 33 -18.08 -15.43 -1.76
N ILE A 34 -18.78 -14.33 -2.03
CA ILE A 34 -18.20 -12.98 -2.04
C ILE A 34 -17.63 -12.64 -0.66
N GLY A 35 -18.36 -12.90 0.41
CA GLY A 35 -17.88 -12.66 1.79
C GLY A 35 -16.61 -13.43 2.11
N VAL A 36 -16.51 -14.70 1.68
CA VAL A 36 -15.30 -15.52 1.82
C VAL A 36 -14.15 -14.94 1.00
N MET A 37 -14.38 -14.52 -0.24
CA MET A 37 -13.34 -13.88 -1.06
C MET A 37 -12.86 -12.56 -0.44
N LEU A 38 -13.78 -11.74 0.08
CA LEU A 38 -13.44 -10.49 0.76
C LEU A 38 -12.67 -10.72 2.07
N SER A 39 -12.94 -11.82 2.79
CA SER A 39 -12.19 -12.17 4.00
C SER A 39 -10.70 -12.49 3.75
N GLN A 40 -10.36 -12.88 2.51
CA GLN A 40 -8.98 -13.15 2.11
C GLN A 40 -8.22 -11.90 1.66
N LEU A 41 -8.88 -10.76 1.51
CA LEU A 41 -8.25 -9.47 1.24
C LEU A 41 -7.66 -8.93 2.55
N TRP A 42 -6.63 -9.60 3.08
CA TRP A 42 -5.79 -9.01 4.12
C TRP A 42 -4.87 -7.99 3.46
N PRO A 43 -4.92 -6.69 3.80
CA PRO A 43 -4.37 -5.60 2.97
C PRO A 43 -2.86 -5.41 3.09
N VAL A 44 -2.09 -6.40 3.56
CA VAL A 44 -0.64 -6.25 3.76
C VAL A 44 0.08 -6.67 2.49
N VAL A 45 -0.05 -5.83 1.45
CA VAL A 45 0.80 -5.90 0.27
C VAL A 45 2.02 -5.02 0.55
N ASP A 46 3.17 -5.65 0.74
CA ASP A 46 4.45 -4.95 0.83
C ASP A 46 4.83 -4.45 -0.56
N THR A 47 4.52 -3.17 -0.84
CA THR A 47 4.82 -2.52 -2.13
C THR A 47 6.26 -1.99 -2.20
N SER A 48 7.13 -2.36 -1.26
CA SER A 48 8.52 -1.98 -1.30
C SER A 48 9.28 -2.82 -2.35
N SER A 49 10.36 -2.27 -2.90
CA SER A 49 11.24 -3.00 -3.82
C SER A 49 11.80 -4.28 -3.18
N GLU A 50 11.99 -4.26 -1.86
CA GLU A 50 12.45 -5.38 -1.05
C GLU A 50 11.36 -6.46 -0.85
N GLY A 51 10.09 -6.08 -0.92
CA GLY A 51 8.94 -6.99 -0.98
C GLY A 51 8.98 -7.94 -2.18
N MET A 52 9.69 -7.57 -3.26
CA MET A 52 9.87 -8.37 -4.48
C MET A 52 10.90 -9.49 -4.33
N LEU A 53 11.75 -9.46 -3.29
CA LEU A 53 12.73 -10.51 -3.01
C LEU A 53 12.05 -11.72 -2.33
N TYR A 54 12.54 -12.92 -2.58
CA TYR A 54 12.04 -14.13 -1.90
C TYR A 54 12.21 -13.98 -0.37
N LYS A 55 11.21 -14.45 0.40
CA LYS A 55 11.24 -14.37 1.87
C LYS A 55 12.46 -15.05 2.51
N ASN A 56 13.02 -16.05 1.85
CA ASN A 56 14.17 -16.82 2.34
C ASN A 56 15.51 -16.32 1.78
N ASP A 57 15.53 -15.20 1.06
CA ASP A 57 16.76 -14.65 0.52
C ASP A 57 17.65 -14.13 1.67
N PRO A 58 18.91 -14.59 1.78
CA PRO A 58 19.81 -14.16 2.85
C PRO A 58 20.07 -12.65 2.83
N GLY A 59 20.05 -12.01 1.65
CA GLY A 59 20.17 -10.55 1.52
C GLY A 59 18.98 -9.81 2.13
N ARG A 60 17.76 -10.33 1.94
CA ARG A 60 16.54 -9.76 2.54
C ARG A 60 16.56 -9.87 4.06
N ILE A 61 16.97 -11.02 4.62
CA ILE A 61 17.04 -11.24 6.08
C ILE A 61 18.05 -10.29 6.74
N ILE A 62 19.20 -10.05 6.10
CA ILE A 62 20.21 -9.11 6.60
C ILE A 62 19.67 -7.68 6.56
N TYR A 63 19.04 -7.29 5.45
CA TYR A 63 18.42 -5.98 5.30
C TYR A 63 17.30 -5.74 6.30
N ASP A 64 16.39 -6.70 6.49
CA ASP A 64 15.28 -6.60 7.44
C ASP A 64 15.83 -6.42 8.87
N LYS A 65 16.85 -7.19 9.29
CA LYS A 65 17.51 -6.99 10.60
C LYS A 65 18.14 -5.61 10.75
N PHE A 66 18.78 -5.10 9.70
CA PHE A 66 19.36 -3.76 9.71
C PHE A 66 18.26 -2.70 9.84
N ARG A 67 17.20 -2.80 9.04
CA ARG A 67 16.04 -1.89 9.09
C ARG A 67 15.35 -1.91 10.46
N ASP A 68 15.18 -3.09 11.07
CA ASP A 68 14.52 -3.20 12.37
C ASP A 68 15.36 -2.60 13.51
N GLN A 69 16.70 -2.63 13.36
CA GLN A 69 17.64 -2.13 14.36
C GLN A 69 17.94 -0.63 14.22
N PHE A 70 17.97 -0.11 12.99
CA PHE A 70 18.37 1.28 12.69
C PHE A 70 17.22 2.15 12.15
N GLY A 71 16.06 1.56 11.89
CA GLY A 71 14.92 2.21 11.25
C GLY A 71 14.99 2.20 9.72
N ASN A 72 13.89 2.57 9.08
CA ASN A 72 13.86 2.81 7.63
C ASN A 72 14.48 4.19 7.34
N SER A 73 15.53 4.23 6.53
CA SER A 73 16.16 5.47 6.06
C SER A 73 15.36 6.09 4.92
N GLY A 74 14.08 6.41 5.17
CA GLY A 74 13.28 7.20 4.26
C GLY A 74 13.75 8.66 4.32
N ILE A 75 14.60 9.07 3.39
CA ILE A 75 14.95 10.49 3.22
C ILE A 75 13.80 11.16 2.48
N ILE A 76 13.22 12.19 3.09
CA ILE A 76 12.24 13.06 2.44
C ILE A 76 12.93 14.37 2.08
N VAL A 77 12.90 14.74 0.80
CA VAL A 77 13.47 16.00 0.31
C VAL A 77 12.32 16.97 0.02
N VAL A 78 12.36 18.15 0.66
CA VAL A 78 11.39 19.23 0.46
C VAL A 78 12.08 20.38 -0.25
N GLY A 79 11.62 20.71 -1.46
CA GLY A 79 12.06 21.90 -2.20
C GLY A 79 11.23 23.12 -1.80
N ILE A 80 11.90 24.23 -1.48
CA ILE A 80 11.26 25.52 -1.16
C ILE A 80 11.85 26.58 -2.08
N GLU A 81 10.98 27.30 -2.78
CA GLU A 81 11.36 28.42 -3.64
C GLU A 81 11.15 29.75 -2.92
N ALA A 82 12.14 30.64 -3.00
CA ALA A 82 12.06 32.01 -2.50
C ALA A 82 12.87 32.96 -3.39
N PRO A 83 12.46 34.24 -3.54
CA PRO A 83 13.21 35.22 -4.32
C PRO A 83 14.65 35.45 -3.80
N ASP A 84 14.82 35.40 -2.49
CA ASP A 84 16.12 35.44 -1.81
C ASP A 84 16.09 34.50 -0.60
N ILE A 85 16.86 33.41 -0.69
CA ILE A 85 16.95 32.37 0.34
C ILE A 85 17.77 32.80 1.56
N PHE A 86 18.51 33.92 1.48
CA PHE A 86 19.29 34.46 2.59
C PHE A 86 18.58 35.65 3.27
N ALA A 87 17.40 36.04 2.78
CA ALA A 87 16.62 37.10 3.39
C ALA A 87 16.25 36.73 4.85
N PRO A 88 16.41 37.63 5.83
CA PRO A 88 16.11 37.35 7.24
C PRO A 88 14.69 36.84 7.48
N ILE A 89 13.72 37.37 6.72
CA ILE A 89 12.31 36.96 6.78
C ILE A 89 12.16 35.50 6.36
N PHE A 90 12.85 35.06 5.31
CA PHE A 90 12.81 33.68 4.84
C PHE A 90 13.51 32.75 5.83
N LEU A 91 14.72 33.10 6.30
CA LEU A 91 15.46 32.29 7.26
C LEU A 91 14.68 32.11 8.57
N ASN A 92 13.97 33.14 9.04
CA ASN A 92 13.14 33.01 10.24
C ASN A 92 11.96 32.04 10.01
N LYS A 93 11.31 32.08 8.83
CA LYS A 93 10.29 31.10 8.46
C LYS A 93 10.84 29.69 8.33
N LEU A 94 12.02 29.54 7.72
CA LEU A 94 12.70 28.25 7.56
C LEU A 94 13.08 27.66 8.92
N LYS A 95 13.52 28.50 9.87
CA LYS A 95 13.79 28.10 11.25
C LYS A 95 12.55 27.58 11.95
N LEU A 96 11.43 28.31 11.87
CA LEU A 96 10.17 27.87 12.45
C LEU A 96 9.70 26.55 11.83
N LEU A 97 9.78 26.40 10.51
CA LEU A 97 9.44 25.14 9.83
C LEU A 97 10.33 23.99 10.29
N HIS A 98 11.64 24.22 10.40
CA HIS A 98 12.60 23.22 10.85
C HIS A 98 12.27 22.72 12.27
N GLU A 99 12.05 23.65 13.21
CA GLU A 99 11.68 23.32 14.59
C GLU A 99 10.30 22.63 14.67
N GLU A 100 9.33 23.01 13.85
CA GLU A 100 8.04 22.33 13.80
C GLU A 100 8.14 20.90 13.26
N LEU A 101 8.95 20.67 12.23
CA LEU A 101 9.16 19.34 11.67
C LEU A 101 9.81 18.42 12.71
N GLU A 102 10.81 18.92 13.43
CA GLU A 102 11.53 18.14 14.44
C GLU A 102 10.66 17.82 15.67
N ASN A 103 9.84 18.78 16.13
CA ASN A 103 9.09 18.64 17.38
C ASN A 103 7.66 18.08 17.22
N LYS A 104 7.02 18.28 16.06
CA LYS A 104 5.59 17.94 15.87
C LYS A 104 5.37 16.75 14.95
N VAL A 105 6.30 16.43 14.04
CA VAL A 105 6.11 15.30 13.12
C VAL A 105 6.61 14.02 13.79
N PRO A 106 5.73 13.03 14.02
CA PRO A 106 6.14 11.79 14.67
C PRO A 106 7.11 11.01 13.78
N PHE A 107 8.02 10.26 14.42
CA PHE A 107 8.99 9.38 13.77
C PHE A 107 10.07 10.08 12.92
N VAL A 108 10.17 11.42 12.96
CA VAL A 108 11.30 12.15 12.40
C VAL A 108 12.49 12.01 13.35
N ARG A 109 13.60 11.46 12.85
CA ARG A 109 14.85 11.32 13.62
C ARG A 109 15.67 12.61 13.62
N ASP A 110 15.71 13.28 12.47
CA ASP A 110 16.59 14.43 12.24
C ASP A 110 16.06 15.24 11.04
N VAL A 111 16.27 16.55 11.07
CA VAL A 111 15.92 17.49 9.99
C VAL A 111 17.21 18.21 9.58
N THR A 112 17.55 18.20 8.30
CA THR A 112 18.71 18.95 7.77
C THR A 112 18.21 20.07 6.87
N SER A 113 18.64 21.31 7.12
CA SER A 113 18.29 22.48 6.31
C SER A 113 19.40 23.53 6.36
N LEU A 114 19.21 24.69 5.70
CA LEU A 114 20.15 25.82 5.79
C LEU A 114 20.36 26.34 7.21
N ILE A 115 19.48 25.98 8.17
CA ILE A 115 19.57 26.42 9.56
C ILE A 115 20.70 25.70 10.32
N ASN A 116 20.95 24.44 10.00
CA ASN A 116 21.97 23.60 10.65
C ASN A 116 23.07 23.13 9.68
N ALA A 117 23.12 23.70 8.47
CA ALA A 117 24.19 23.48 7.52
C ALA A 117 25.53 23.86 8.15
N ARG A 118 26.44 22.88 8.24
CA ARG A 118 27.82 23.05 8.72
C ARG A 118 28.77 23.24 7.55
#